data_AF-A0A2V2S329-F1
#
_entry.id   AF-A0A2V2S329-F1
#
_cell.length_a   1.000
_cell.length_b   1.000
_cell.length_c   1.000
_cell.angle_alpha   90.00
_cell.angle_beta   90.00
_cell.angle_gamma   90.00
#
_symmetry.space_group_name_H-M   'P 1'
#
loop_
_entity.id
_entity.type
_entity.pdbx_description
1 polymer ?
#
loop_
_entity_poly.entity_id
_entity_poly.type
_entity_poly.pdbx_seq_one_letter_code
_entity_poly.pdbx_strand_id
1 'polypeptide(L)'
;MNTNFPFVGPFLSTLTLLDVQPQESGHYSVVVTNAYGSATSCFATLTVYSNLLTGIKRSSNGIVTVSIAGLPNSTNCVFAATNLSPPIFWQLLFTSNNIPPNGIWQFIDTNAPAYPTRFYRFSTP
;
A
#
# COMPACT_ATOMS: atom_id res chain seq x y z
N MET A 1 47.58 25.20 -19.30
CA MET A 1 47.16 25.01 -17.90
C MET A 1 45.69 24.67 -17.91
N ASN A 2 45.35 23.46 -17.48
CA ASN A 2 44.03 22.85 -17.50
C ASN A 2 43.29 23.17 -16.20
N THR A 3 42.44 24.18 -16.20
CA THR A 3 41.57 24.47 -15.04
C THR A 3 40.35 23.56 -15.09
N ASN A 4 40.55 22.30 -14.71
CA ASN A 4 39.46 21.34 -14.50
C ASN A 4 38.78 21.70 -13.17
N PHE A 5 37.83 22.63 -13.20
CA PHE A 5 37.05 23.00 -12.02
C PHE A 5 36.18 21.80 -11.62
N PRO A 6 36.41 21.16 -10.47
CA PRO A 6 35.54 20.09 -9.99
C PRO A 6 34.16 20.68 -9.71
N PHE A 7 33.13 20.10 -10.30
CA PHE A 7 31.75 20.42 -9.96
C PHE A 7 31.50 19.97 -8.52
N VAL A 8 31.51 20.92 -7.59
CA VAL A 8 31.08 20.72 -6.20
C VAL A 8 29.56 20.94 -6.18
N GLY A 9 28.81 19.91 -6.55
CA GLY A 9 27.38 19.82 -6.27
C GLY A 9 27.17 19.42 -4.81
N PRO A 10 26.05 19.82 -4.17
CA PRO A 10 25.88 19.69 -2.73
C PRO A 10 26.06 18.23 -2.29
N PHE A 11 26.77 18.03 -1.19
CA PHE A 11 27.09 16.73 -0.56
C PHE A 11 25.86 15.89 -0.12
N LEU A 12 24.67 16.28 -0.55
CA LEU A 12 23.38 15.70 -0.24
C LEU A 12 22.54 15.68 -1.53
N SER A 13 22.60 14.55 -2.24
CA SER A 13 21.68 14.28 -3.34
C SER A 13 20.32 13.91 -2.75
N THR A 14 19.32 14.79 -2.86
CA THR A 14 17.95 14.53 -2.39
C THR A 14 17.08 14.02 -3.53
N LEU A 15 16.56 12.79 -3.41
CA LEU A 15 15.47 12.32 -4.27
C LEU A 15 14.14 12.82 -3.70
N THR A 16 13.44 13.67 -4.44
CA THR A 16 12.09 14.12 -4.09
C THR A 16 11.09 13.38 -4.98
N LEU A 17 10.25 12.56 -4.37
CA LEU A 17 9.12 11.92 -5.03
C LEU A 17 7.85 12.73 -4.71
N LEU A 18 7.18 13.24 -5.75
CA LEU A 18 5.93 13.98 -5.60
C LEU A 18 4.76 13.05 -5.90
N ASP A 19 3.67 13.17 -5.15
CA ASP A 19 2.46 12.34 -5.30
C ASP A 19 2.76 10.83 -5.28
N VAL A 20 3.52 10.39 -4.27
CA VAL A 20 4.06 9.04 -4.20
C VAL A 20 2.95 7.98 -4.26
N GLN A 21 3.03 7.08 -5.24
CA GLN A 21 2.08 5.99 -5.43
C GLN A 21 2.61 4.66 -4.87
N PRO A 22 1.73 3.69 -4.53
CA PRO A 22 2.16 2.38 -4.03
C PRO A 22 3.18 1.64 -4.90
N GLN A 23 3.15 1.87 -6.21
CA GLN A 23 4.08 1.30 -7.19
C GLN A 23 5.52 1.83 -7.03
N GLU A 24 5.69 2.95 -6.35
CA GLU A 24 6.98 3.53 -5.98
C GLU A 24 7.46 3.04 -4.61
N SER A 25 6.79 2.06 -4.01
CA SER A 25 7.34 1.37 -2.84
C SER A 25 8.51 0.47 -3.24
N GLY A 26 9.53 0.38 -2.38
CA GLY A 26 10.72 -0.41 -2.69
C GLY A 26 11.99 0.04 -1.97
N HIS A 27 13.11 -0.50 -2.41
CA HIS A 27 14.44 -0.15 -1.90
C HIS A 27 15.08 0.94 -2.74
N TYR A 28 15.52 1.99 -2.07
CA TYR A 28 16.23 3.11 -2.65
C TYR A 28 17.66 3.14 -2.12
N SER A 29 18.62 3.39 -3.00
CA SER A 29 20.03 3.60 -2.63
C SER A 29 20.60 4.77 -3.42
N VAL A 30 21.65 5.36 -2.87
CA VAL A 30 22.42 6.41 -3.54
C VAL A 30 23.72 5.79 -4.02
N VAL A 31 24.02 5.97 -5.30
CA VAL A 31 25.30 5.58 -5.90
C VAL A 31 26.08 6.85 -6.21
N VAL A 32 27.28 6.97 -5.64
CA VAL A 32 28.22 8.06 -5.90
C VAL A 32 29.34 7.52 -6.77
N THR A 33 29.56 8.11 -7.94
CA THR A 33 30.58 7.67 -8.91
C THR A 33 31.62 8.77 -9.13
N ASN A 34 32.89 8.39 -9.20
CA ASN A 34 34.00 9.26 -9.61
C ASN A 34 34.87 8.55 -10.67
N ALA A 35 35.93 9.22 -11.14
CA ALA A 35 36.84 8.68 -12.17
C ALA A 35 37.59 7.39 -11.77
N TYR A 36 37.55 7.02 -10.49
CA TYR A 36 38.28 5.91 -9.91
C TYR A 36 37.36 4.78 -9.43
N GLY A 37 36.03 4.94 -9.47
CA GLY A 37 35.07 3.93 -9.05
C GLY A 37 33.72 4.49 -8.58
N SER A 38 32.95 3.64 -7.91
CA SER A 38 31.63 4.00 -7.35
C SER A 38 31.44 3.43 -5.95
N ALA A 39 30.72 4.17 -5.10
CA ALA A 39 30.29 3.72 -3.78
C ALA A 39 28.76 3.77 -3.69
N THR A 40 28.15 2.69 -3.22
CA THR A 40 26.70 2.57 -3.05
C THR A 40 26.35 2.61 -1.55
N SER A 41 25.35 3.40 -1.18
CA SER A 41 24.85 3.46 0.19
C SER A 41 24.14 2.16 0.62
N CYS A 42 23.81 2.04 1.91
CA CYS A 42 22.81 1.07 2.34
C CYS A 42 21.43 1.38 1.72
N PHE A 43 20.55 0.38 1.70
CA PHE A 43 19.18 0.53 1.22
C PHE A 43 18.30 1.26 2.24
N ALA A 44 17.56 2.25 1.78
CA ALA A 44 16.39 2.80 2.45
C ALA A 44 15.13 2.12 1.92
N THR A 45 14.21 1.73 2.79
CA THR A 45 12.94 1.11 2.39
C THR A 45 11.83 2.16 2.42
N LEU A 46 11.17 2.36 1.28
CA LEU A 46 9.99 3.21 1.16
C LEU A 46 8.74 2.32 1.11
N THR A 47 7.88 2.47 2.11
CA THR A 47 6.56 1.83 2.16
C THR A 47 5.48 2.89 1.98
N VAL A 48 4.62 2.70 0.98
CA VAL A 48 3.56 3.65 0.63
C VAL A 48 2.22 2.93 0.74
N TYR A 49 1.33 3.45 1.58
CA TYR A 49 0.00 2.89 1.76
C TYR A 49 -1.00 3.65 0.87
N SER A 50 -1.72 2.94 0.00
CA SER A 50 -2.92 3.51 -0.63
C SER A 50 -4.14 3.37 0.27
N ASN A 51 -5.14 4.20 0.05
CA ASN A 51 -6.48 3.97 0.60
C ASN A 51 -7.02 2.66 0.02
N LEU A 52 -7.14 1.64 0.89
CA LEU A 52 -7.35 0.28 0.44
C LEU A 52 -8.82 -0.06 0.19
N LEU A 53 -9.80 0.74 0.64
CA LEU A 53 -11.21 0.55 0.30
C LEU A 53 -11.63 1.57 -0.77
N THR A 54 -11.82 1.11 -2.00
CA THR A 54 -12.14 1.98 -3.15
C THR A 54 -13.64 2.04 -3.44
N GLY A 55 -14.42 1.10 -2.90
CA GLY A 55 -15.87 1.15 -3.02
C GLY A 55 -16.58 0.08 -2.22
N ILE A 56 -17.82 0.36 -1.84
CA ILE A 56 -18.73 -0.60 -1.22
C ILE A 56 -20.05 -0.53 -1.99
N LYS A 57 -20.52 -1.67 -2.46
CA LYS A 57 -21.81 -1.80 -3.14
C LYS A 57 -22.64 -2.88 -2.47
N ARG A 58 -23.88 -2.57 -2.14
CA ARG A 58 -24.89 -3.57 -1.75
C ARG A 58 -25.76 -3.88 -2.95
N SER A 59 -25.91 -5.16 -3.27
CA SER A 59 -26.77 -5.65 -4.35
C SER A 59 -28.21 -5.82 -3.85
N SER A 60 -29.18 -5.96 -4.76
CA SER A 60 -30.61 -6.13 -4.43
C SER A 60 -30.90 -7.37 -3.58
N ASN A 61 -30.05 -8.40 -3.66
CA ASN A 61 -30.10 -9.60 -2.81
C ASN A 61 -29.44 -9.40 -1.43
N GLY A 62 -29.01 -8.18 -1.09
CA GLY A 62 -28.39 -7.84 0.20
C GLY A 62 -26.90 -8.21 0.32
N ILE A 63 -26.32 -8.88 -0.67
CA ILE A 63 -24.89 -9.21 -0.70
C ILE A 63 -24.09 -7.92 -0.86
N VAL A 64 -22.97 -7.83 -0.14
CA VAL A 64 -22.07 -6.67 -0.21
C VAL A 64 -20.81 -7.04 -0.97
N THR A 65 -20.46 -6.22 -1.96
CA THR A 65 -19.18 -6.27 -2.65
C THR A 65 -18.33 -5.10 -2.19
N VAL A 66 -17.14 -5.41 -1.69
CA VAL A 66 -16.14 -4.45 -1.23
C VAL A 66 -15.03 -4.45 -2.27
N SER A 67 -14.83 -3.32 -2.94
CA SER A 67 -13.72 -3.11 -3.87
C SER A 67 -12.53 -2.56 -3.11
N ILE A 68 -11.38 -3.20 -3.32
CA ILE A 68 -10.18 -3.01 -2.51
C ILE A 68 -8.99 -2.75 -3.43
N ALA A 69 -8.21 -1.73 -3.11
CA ALA A 69 -6.86 -1.56 -3.65
C ALA A 69 -5.86 -2.14 -2.64
N GLY A 70 -5.03 -3.09 -3.02
CA GLY A 70 -4.06 -3.77 -2.17
C GLY A 70 -2.64 -3.62 -2.69
N LEU A 71 -1.67 -3.64 -1.77
CA LEU A 71 -0.26 -3.78 -2.15
C LEU A 71 0.02 -5.23 -2.56
N PRO A 72 0.62 -5.48 -3.74
CA PRO A 72 1.16 -6.80 -4.05
C PRO A 72 2.23 -7.17 -3.02
N ASN A 73 2.29 -8.45 -2.64
CA ASN A 73 3.21 -9.00 -1.63
C ASN A 73 2.96 -8.57 -0.18
N SER A 74 1.77 -8.06 0.15
CA SER A 74 1.31 -7.84 1.53
C SER A 74 0.19 -8.81 1.91
N THR A 75 0.11 -9.19 3.20
CA THR A 75 -1.02 -9.94 3.75
C THR A 75 -2.18 -8.99 3.98
N ASN A 76 -3.23 -9.09 3.19
CA ASN A 76 -4.36 -8.19 3.25
C ASN A 76 -5.52 -8.86 3.98
N CYS A 77 -6.03 -8.22 5.04
CA CYS A 77 -7.10 -8.75 5.88
C CYS A 77 -8.36 -7.89 5.76
N VAL A 78 -9.51 -8.53 5.54
CA VAL A 78 -10.83 -7.89 5.58
C VAL A 78 -11.55 -8.34 6.85
N PHE A 79 -12.03 -7.39 7.63
CA PHE A 79 -12.84 -7.66 8.81
C PHE A 79 -14.22 -7.02 8.68
N ALA A 80 -15.19 -7.56 9.42
CA ALA A 80 -16.48 -6.95 9.59
C ALA A 80 -16.94 -6.90 11.06
N ALA A 81 -17.78 -5.91 11.36
CA ALA A 81 -18.46 -5.74 12.64
C ALA A 81 -19.95 -5.43 12.41
N THR A 82 -20.80 -5.72 13.39
CA THR A 82 -22.24 -5.44 13.34
C THR A 82 -22.63 -4.11 14.00
N ASN A 83 -21.74 -3.55 14.83
CA ASN A 83 -21.88 -2.22 15.43
C ASN A 83 -20.48 -1.59 15.60
N LEU A 84 -20.46 -0.28 15.88
CA LEU A 84 -19.25 0.47 16.24
C LEU A 84 -19.29 0.98 17.70
N SER A 85 -20.17 0.43 18.54
CA SER A 85 -20.22 0.78 19.96
C SER A 85 -19.13 0.02 20.72
N PRO A 86 -18.21 0.70 21.44
CA PRO A 86 -17.18 0.01 22.22
C PRO A 86 -17.78 -0.92 23.28
N PRO A 87 -17.22 -2.13 23.47
CA PRO A 87 -16.11 -2.73 22.71
C PRO A 87 -16.55 -3.21 21.32
N ILE A 88 -15.78 -2.85 20.29
CA ILE A 88 -16.07 -3.22 18.90
C ILE A 88 -15.49 -4.61 18.61
N PHE A 89 -16.35 -5.54 18.23
CA PHE A 89 -15.96 -6.90 17.86
C PHE A 89 -15.76 -7.02 16.34
N TRP A 90 -14.49 -7.04 15.93
CA TRP A 90 -14.11 -7.24 14.53
C TRP A 90 -13.87 -8.72 14.23
N GLN A 91 -14.71 -9.29 13.37
CA GLN A 91 -14.56 -10.65 12.87
C GLN A 91 -13.74 -10.64 11.57
N LEU A 92 -12.71 -11.48 11.49
CA LEU A 92 -11.97 -11.72 10.25
C LEU A 92 -12.87 -12.42 9.24
N LEU A 93 -13.02 -11.85 8.05
CA LEU A 93 -13.78 -12.44 6.96
C LEU A 93 -12.87 -13.06 5.90
N PHE A 94 -11.71 -12.46 5.63
CA PHE A 94 -10.83 -12.90 4.55
C PHE A 94 -9.38 -12.46 4.75
N THR A 95 -8.44 -13.29 4.26
CA THR A 95 -7.01 -12.99 4.13
C THR A 95 -6.54 -13.30 2.72
N SER A 96 -5.78 -12.40 2.10
CA SER A 96 -5.10 -12.68 0.82
C SER A 96 -3.68 -12.15 0.80
N ASN A 97 -2.78 -13.02 0.32
CA ASN A 97 -1.38 -12.71 0.07
C ASN A 97 -1.13 -12.44 -1.43
N ASN A 98 -2.13 -12.71 -2.27
CA ASN A 98 -2.02 -12.67 -3.72
C ASN A 98 -2.97 -11.60 -4.25
N ILE A 99 -2.48 -10.36 -4.32
CA ILE A 99 -3.16 -9.27 -5.01
C ILE A 99 -2.78 -9.35 -6.50
N PRO A 100 -3.73 -9.21 -7.44
CA PRO A 100 -3.39 -9.20 -8.85
C PRO A 100 -2.46 -8.02 -9.19
N PRO A 101 -1.66 -8.09 -10.28
CA PRO A 101 -0.66 -7.07 -10.61
C PRO A 101 -1.20 -5.64 -10.77
N ASN A 102 -2.51 -5.50 -11.04
CA ASN A 102 -3.20 -4.22 -11.13
C ASN A 102 -3.57 -3.62 -9.76
N GLY A 103 -3.29 -4.33 -8.65
CA GLY A 103 -3.52 -3.85 -7.30
C GLY A 103 -4.99 -3.79 -6.87
N ILE A 104 -5.95 -4.15 -7.72
CA ILE A 104 -7.38 -3.98 -7.44
C ILE A 104 -8.08 -5.34 -7.42
N TRP A 105 -8.84 -5.61 -6.36
CA TRP A 105 -9.62 -6.84 -6.23
C TRP A 105 -10.95 -6.58 -5.51
N GLN A 106 -11.86 -7.54 -5.57
CA GLN A 106 -13.16 -7.45 -4.92
C GLN A 106 -13.36 -8.59 -3.92
N PHE A 107 -13.82 -8.24 -2.72
CA PHE A 107 -14.32 -9.17 -1.73
C PHE A 107 -15.85 -9.19 -1.77
N ILE A 108 -16.44 -10.38 -1.83
CA ILE A 108 -17.90 -10.56 -1.82
C ILE A 108 -18.31 -11.16 -0.47
N ASP A 109 -18.98 -10.38 0.36
CA ASP A 109 -19.59 -10.83 1.61
C ASP A 109 -20.99 -11.38 1.35
N THR A 110 -21.06 -12.68 1.04
CA THR A 110 -22.33 -13.40 0.83
C THR A 110 -23.16 -13.53 2.11
N ASN A 111 -22.56 -13.34 3.28
CA ASN A 111 -23.24 -13.39 4.58
C ASN A 111 -23.83 -12.04 4.99
N ALA A 112 -23.50 -10.95 4.29
CA ALA A 112 -24.03 -9.61 4.57
C ALA A 112 -25.56 -9.51 4.65
N PRO A 113 -26.38 -10.27 3.90
CA PRO A 113 -27.84 -10.25 4.05
C PRO A 113 -28.33 -10.70 5.43
N ALA A 114 -27.56 -11.56 6.12
CA ALA A 114 -27.93 -12.08 7.44
C ALA A 114 -27.74 -11.03 8.56
N TYR A 115 -27.10 -9.89 8.25
CA TYR A 115 -26.83 -8.84 9.21
C TYR A 115 -27.54 -7.54 8.78
N PRO A 116 -28.35 -6.92 9.66
CA PRO A 116 -29.05 -5.67 9.33
C PRO A 116 -28.07 -4.49 9.13
N THR A 117 -26.89 -4.56 9.76
CA THR A 117 -25.82 -3.58 9.59
C THR A 117 -24.48 -4.30 9.58
N ARG A 118 -23.61 -3.92 8.63
CA ARG A 118 -22.24 -4.43 8.49
C ARG A 118 -21.31 -3.24 8.28
N PHE A 119 -20.30 -3.16 9.14
CA PHE A 119 -19.16 -2.27 8.98
C PHE A 119 -17.99 -3.10 8.50
N TYR A 120 -17.19 -2.54 7.60
CA TYR A 120 -16.02 -3.21 7.05
C TYR A 120 -14.78 -2.40 7.41
N ARG A 121 -13.71 -3.11 7.78
CA ARG A 121 -12.38 -2.51 7.84
C ARG A 121 -11.41 -3.38 7.08
N PHE A 122 -10.39 -2.73 6.57
CA PHE A 122 -9.28 -3.34 5.88
C PHE A 122 -8.00 -3.12 6.67
N SER A 123 -7.10 -4.10 6.72
CA SER A 123 -5.80 -3.99 7.37
C SER A 123 -4.73 -4.70 6.56
N THR A 124 -3.58 -4.07 6.40
CA THR A 124 -2.30 -4.78 6.23
C THR A 124 -1.71 -5.04 7.62
N PRO A 125 -0.80 -6.01 7.79
CA PRO A 125 0.06 -6.07 8.97
C PRO A 125 0.90 -4.80 9.13
#